data_AF-A0A6V7JUJ4-F1
#
_entry.id   AF-A0A6V7JUJ4-F1
#
_cell.length_a   1.000
_cell.length_b   1.000
_cell.length_c   1.000
_cell.angle_alpha   90.00
_cell.angle_beta   90.00
_cell.angle_gamma   90.00
#
_symmetry.space_group_name_H-M   'P 1'
#
loop_
_entity.id
_entity.type
_entity.pdbx_description
1 polymer ?
#
loop_
_entity_poly.entity_id
_entity_poly.type
_entity_poly.pdbx_seq_one_letter_code
_entity_poly.pdbx_strand_id
1 'polypeptide(L)' 'FLTKTRLQELVKEVDPTEQLDEEVEEMLLQLADDFVETTVNAACLLAKHRHANTVEVKDVQLHL' A
#
# COMPACT_ATOMS: atom_id res chain seq x y z
N PHE A 1 -5.33 -5.15 -3.31
CA PHE A 1 -5.56 -5.75 -1.99
C PHE A 1 -4.50 -6.81 -1.75
N LEU A 2 -3.73 -6.62 -0.69
CA LEU A 2 -2.74 -7.59 -0.23
C LEU A 2 -3.49 -8.81 0.34
N THR A 3 -3.05 -10.02 0.01
CA THR A 3 -3.64 -11.24 0.59
C THR A 3 -2.86 -11.66 1.83
N LYS A 4 -3.53 -12.34 2.77
CA LYS A 4 -2.88 -12.92 3.96
C LYS A 4 -1.71 -13.83 3.58
N THR A 5 -1.87 -14.65 2.54
CA THR A 5 -0.80 -15.49 2.00
C THR A 5 0.41 -14.68 1.54
N ARG A 6 0.22 -13.58 0.79
CA ARG A 6 1.34 -12.76 0.32
C ARG A 6 2.01 -12.00 1.46
N LEU A 7 1.26 -11.57 2.48
CA LEU A 7 1.82 -10.99 3.69
C LEU A 7 2.71 -12.00 4.43
N GLN A 8 2.26 -13.25 4.60
CA GLN A 8 3.04 -14.32 5.22
C GLN A 8 4.31 -14.68 4.45
N GLU A 9 4.24 -14.67 3.11
CA GLU A 9 5.43 -14.81 2.27
C GLU A 9 6.42 -13.66 2.50
N LEU A 10 5.94 -12.41 2.56
CA LEU A 10 6.79 -11.24 2.81
C LEU A 10 7.45 -11.29 4.20
N VAL A 11 6.72 -11.72 5.24
CA VAL A 11 7.29 -11.92 6.58
C VAL A 11 8.44 -12.92 6.52
N LYS A 12 8.25 -14.06 5.84
CA LYS A 12 9.29 -15.09 5.69
C LYS A 12 10.48 -14.67 4.83
N GLU A 13 10.27 -13.76 3.87
CA GLU A 13 11.35 -13.14 3.09
C GLU A 13 12.25 -12.26 3.98
N VAL A 14 11.69 -11.65 5.05
CA VAL A 14 12.43 -10.82 6.02
C VAL A 14 13.04 -11.67 7.15
N ASP A 15 12.23 -12.52 7.79
CA ASP A 15 12.64 -13.47 8.82
C ASP A 15 11.88 -14.80 8.61
N PRO A 16 12.56 -15.89 8.20
CA PRO A 16 11.92 -17.18 7.94
C PRO A 16 11.45 -17.91 9.21
N THR A 17 11.87 -17.44 10.40
CA THR A 17 11.52 -18.05 11.69
C THR A 17 10.36 -17.35 12.40
N GLU A 18 10.02 -16.14 11.96
CA GLU A 18 8.95 -15.35 12.54
C GLU A 18 7.57 -15.82 12.02
N GLN A 19 6.60 -15.88 12.94
CA GLN A 19 5.20 -16.09 12.62
C GLN A 19 4.38 -15.05 13.36
N LEU A 20 3.75 -14.14 12.62
CA LEU A 20 2.92 -13.11 13.20
C LEU A 20 1.61 -13.70 13.75
N ASP A 21 1.13 -13.10 14.84
CA ASP A 21 -0.21 -13.37 15.34
C ASP A 21 -1.27 -12.85 14.35
N GLU A 22 -2.43 -13.51 14.33
CA GLU A 22 -3.52 -13.17 13.39
C GLU A 22 -3.98 -11.72 13.50
N GLU A 23 -4.10 -11.17 14.73
CA GLU A 23 -4.47 -9.78 14.95
C GLU A 23 -3.44 -8.79 14.37
N VAL A 24 -2.15 -9.16 14.39
CA VAL A 24 -1.08 -8.34 13.81
C VAL A 24 -1.15 -8.39 12.30
N GLU A 25 -1.40 -9.57 11.71
CA GLU A 25 -1.60 -9.69 10.26
C GLU A 25 -2.79 -8.86 9.78
N GLU A 26 -3.92 -8.88 10.49
CA GLU A 26 -5.10 -8.07 10.18
C GLU A 26 -4.81 -6.56 10.26
N MET A 27 -4.10 -6.13 11.29
CA MET A 27 -3.68 -4.73 11.43
C MET A 27 -2.78 -4.28 10.27
N LEU A 28 -1.82 -5.12 9.85
CA LEU A 28 -0.93 -4.82 8.72
C LEU A 28 -1.68 -4.77 7.39
N LEU A 29 -2.66 -5.66 7.19
CA LEU A 29 -3.53 -5.63 6.01
C LEU A 29 -4.34 -4.34 5.95
N GLN A 30 -4.93 -3.93 7.07
CA GLN A 30 -5.67 -2.67 7.17
C GLN A 30 -4.76 -1.47 6.88
N LEU A 31 -3.55 -1.43 7.46
CA LEU A 31 -2.59 -0.36 7.20
C LEU A 31 -2.20 -0.28 5.71
N ALA A 32 -2.04 -1.43 5.06
CA ALA A 32 -1.72 -1.49 3.63
C ALA A 32 -2.88 -0.94 2.78
N ASP A 33 -4.12 -1.25 3.14
CA ASP A 33 -5.30 -0.73 2.44
C ASP A 33 -5.46 0.78 2.65
N ASP A 34 -5.27 1.28 3.87
CA ASP A 34 -5.29 2.71 4.20
C ASP A 34 -4.18 3.47 3.44
N PHE A 35 -2.99 2.88 3.34
CA PHE A 35 -1.88 3.44 2.57
C PHE A 35 -2.23 3.55 1.07
N VAL A 36 -2.86 2.52 0.49
CA VAL A 36 -3.29 2.56 -0.92
C VAL A 36 -4.34 3.64 -1.13
N GLU A 37 -5.34 3.75 -0.25
CA GLU A 37 -6.39 4.76 -0.36
C GLU A 37 -5.81 6.18 -0.30
N THR A 38 -4.98 6.46 0.71
CA THR A 38 -4.37 7.78 0.89
C THR A 38 -3.45 8.14 -0.28
N THR A 39 -2.62 7.20 -0.74
CA THR A 39 -1.71 7.39 -1.88
C THR A 39 -2.46 7.63 -3.18
N VAL A 40 -3.51 6.85 -3.47
CA VAL A 40 -4.32 7.01 -4.68
C VAL A 40 -5.07 8.35 -4.66
N ASN A 41 -5.64 8.74 -3.52
CA ASN A 41 -6.30 10.02 -3.37
C ASN A 41 -5.34 11.19 -3.62
N ALA A 42 -4.13 11.15 -3.04
CA ALA A 42 -3.11 12.16 -3.28
C ALA A 42 -2.69 12.22 -4.76
N ALA A 43 -2.44 11.06 -5.38
CA ALA A 43 -2.07 10.99 -6.80
C ALA A 43 -3.18 11.53 -7.73
N CYS A 44 -4.45 11.24 -7.44
CA CYS A 44 -5.60 11.82 -8.16
C CYS A 44 -5.66 13.34 -8.02
N LEU A 45 -5.41 13.88 -6.82
CA LEU A 45 -5.36 15.33 -6.60
C LEU A 45 -4.21 15.99 -7.36
N LEU A 46 -3.04 15.35 -7.43
CA LEU A 46 -1.88 15.84 -8.16
C LEU A 46 -2.07 15.77 -9.68
N ALA A 47 -2.68 14.70 -10.20
CA ALA A 47 -3.07 14.61 -11.60
C ALA A 47 -4.05 15.73 -11.99
N LYS A 48 -5.04 15.99 -11.12
CA LYS A 48 -5.98 17.09 -11.30
C LYS A 48 -5.30 18.46 -11.23
N HIS A 49 -4.34 18.65 -10.33
CA HIS A 49 -3.58 19.90 -10.18
C HIS A 49 -2.83 20.29 -11.47
N ARG A 50 -2.30 19.32 -12.22
CA ARG A 50 -1.67 19.54 -13.53
C ARG A 50 -2.63 19.51 -14.72
N HIS A 51 -3.94 19.59 -14.46
CA HIS A 51 -5.02 19.54 -15.48
C HIS A 51 -5.05 18.26 -16.32
N ALA A 52 -4.64 17.12 -15.76
CA ALA A 52 -4.70 15.83 -16.45
C ALA A 52 -5.91 15.01 -16.01
N ASN A 53 -6.43 14.20 -16.94
CA ASN A 53 -7.52 13.24 -16.70
C ASN A 53 -7.01 11.80 -16.48
N THR A 54 -5.70 11.62 -16.41
CA THR A 54 -5.04 10.32 -16.24
C THR A 54 -3.96 10.45 -15.18
N VAL A 55 -4.04 9.61 -14.15
CA VAL A 55 -2.99 9.50 -13.12
C VAL A 55 -1.75 8.87 -13.76
N GLU A 56 -0.61 9.49 -13.53
CA GLU A 56 0.70 9.04 -14.00
C GLU A 56 1.62 8.74 -12.81
N VAL A 57 2.69 7.98 -13.05
CA VAL A 57 3.66 7.59 -12.00
C VAL A 57 4.21 8.78 -11.23
N LYS A 58 4.42 9.92 -11.90
CA LYS A 58 4.92 11.16 -11.27
C LYS A 58 3.97 11.73 -10.21
N ASP A 59 2.67 11.46 -10.33
CA ASP A 59 1.68 11.93 -9.34
C ASP A 59 1.78 11.11 -8.06
N VAL A 60 2.06 9.80 -8.17
CA VAL A 60 2.34 8.94 -7.00
C VAL A 60 3.70 9.29 -6.42
N GLN A 61 4.74 9.42 -7.24
CA GLN A 61 6.12 9.67 -6.81
C GLN A 61 6.28 10.98 -6.03
N LEU A 62 5.47 12.00 -6.31
CA LEU A 62 5.54 13.28 -5.60
C LEU A 62 4.91 13.20 -4.19
N HIS A 63 4.06 12.21 -3.94
CA HIS A 63 3.43 12.01 -2.63
C HIS A 63 4.25 11.10 -1.70
N LEU A 64 4.98 10.14 -2.27
CA LEU A 64 5.86 9.20 -1.56
C LEU A 64 7.17 9.84 -1.13
#